data_AF-A0A382SL53-F1
#
_entry.id   AF-A0A382SL53-F1
#
_cell.length_a   1.000
_cell.length_b   1.000
_cell.length_c   1.000
_cell.angle_alpha   90.00
_cell.angle_beta   90.00
_cell.angle_gamma   90.00
#
_symmetry.space_group_name_H-M   'P 1'
#
loop_
_entity.id
_entity.type
_entity.pdbx_description
1 polymer ?
#
loop_
_entity_poly.entity_id
_entity_poly.type
_entity_poly.pdbx_seq_one_letter_code
_entity_poly.pdbx_strand_id
1 'polypeptide(L)'
;MDGAELCHLSALELRRLYSQRELSPLEVTEAVLSRMEQHDPDIKAFITPTPELALRQARSAEAAYAREEALPLSGIPLSLKDLTASRGIRTTRGSLLYENWIPDFDAPIAARLQEAGAVLLGKTNTPEMGWKGDSSNRLMDPTQNP
;
A
#
# COMPACT_ATOMS: atom_id res chain seq x y z
N MET A 1 16.27 -7.97 -13.48
CA MET A 1 15.86 -6.59 -13.19
C MET A 1 16.43 -6.25 -11.83
N ASP A 2 17.02 -5.06 -11.69
CA ASP A 2 17.41 -4.58 -10.37
C ASP A 2 16.17 -4.13 -9.57
N GLY A 3 16.31 -3.95 -8.25
CA GLY A 3 15.17 -3.58 -7.40
C GLY A 3 14.55 -2.22 -7.72
N ALA A 4 15.32 -1.29 -8.32
CA ALA A 4 14.81 0.01 -8.72
C ALA A 4 13.94 -0.10 -9.97
N GLU A 5 14.36 -0.88 -10.96
CA GLU A 5 13.57 -1.18 -12.17
C GLU A 5 12.22 -1.80 -11.80
N LEU A 6 12.19 -2.73 -10.84
CA LEU A 6 10.95 -3.36 -10.37
C LEU A 6 9.94 -2.33 -9.84
N CYS A 7 10.42 -1.29 -9.14
CA CYS A 7 9.57 -0.25 -8.56
C CYS A 7 9.00 0.74 -9.59
N HIS A 8 9.46 0.69 -10.84
CA HIS A 8 9.00 1.56 -11.92
C HIS A 8 8.04 0.88 -12.91
N LEU A 9 7.81 -0.43 -12.77
CA LEU A 9 6.86 -1.16 -13.59
C LEU A 9 5.42 -0.71 -13.32
N SER A 10 4.65 -0.54 -14.38
CA SER A 10 3.22 -0.28 -14.29
C SER A 10 2.45 -1.51 -13.78
N ALA A 11 1.26 -1.29 -13.23
CA ALA A 11 0.39 -2.40 -12.81
C ALA A 11 0.06 -3.39 -13.94
N LEU A 12 0.00 -2.92 -15.19
CA LEU A 12 -0.24 -3.76 -16.36
C LEU A 12 0.98 -4.63 -16.69
N GLU A 13 2.19 -4.07 -16.59
CA GLU A 13 3.43 -4.82 -16.78
C GLU A 13 3.62 -5.86 -15.68
N LEU A 14 3.41 -5.47 -14.42
CA LEU A 14 3.44 -6.39 -13.28
C LEU A 14 2.45 -7.55 -13.49
N ARG A 15 1.19 -7.25 -13.80
CA ARG A 15 0.17 -8.29 -14.05
C ARG A 15 0.58 -9.24 -15.18
N ARG A 16 1.15 -8.72 -16.28
CA ARG A 16 1.65 -9.53 -17.40
C ARG A 16 2.79 -10.45 -16.93
N LEU A 17 3.82 -9.89 -16.30
CA LEU A 17 5.00 -10.63 -15.84
C LEU A 17 4.63 -11.71 -14.81
N TYR A 18 3.74 -11.39 -13.87
CA TYR A 18 3.23 -12.35 -12.88
C TYR A 18 2.46 -13.49 -13.55
N SER A 19 1.60 -13.18 -14.54
CA SER A 19 0.85 -14.21 -15.27
C SER A 19 1.74 -15.16 -16.07
N GLN A 20 2.89 -14.67 -16.53
CA GLN A 20 3.91 -15.44 -17.24
C GLN A 20 4.91 -16.13 -16.28
N ARG A 21 4.79 -15.88 -14.97
CA ARG A 21 5.71 -16.37 -13.93
C ARG A 21 7.16 -15.91 -14.16
N GLU A 22 7.33 -14.79 -14.86
CA GLU A 22 8.65 -14.15 -15.08
C GLU A 22 9.08 -13.30 -13.87
N LEU A 23 8.15 -13.00 -12.97
CA LEU A 23 8.35 -12.21 -11.77
C LEU A 23 7.38 -12.65 -10.68
N SER A 24 7.78 -12.61 -9.41
CA SER A 24 6.89 -12.89 -8.28
C SER A 24 6.28 -11.61 -7.67
N PRO A 25 4.98 -11.62 -7.31
CA PRO A 25 4.40 -10.58 -6.45
C PRO A 25 5.17 -10.36 -5.15
N LEU A 26 5.74 -11.41 -4.57
CA LEU A 26 6.53 -11.33 -3.34
C LEU A 26 7.81 -10.55 -3.57
N GLU A 27 8.57 -10.89 -4.62
CA GLU A 27 9.83 -10.22 -4.99
C GLU A 27 9.61 -8.71 -5.22
N VAL A 28 8.54 -8.34 -5.92
CA VAL A 28 8.21 -6.93 -6.17
C VAL A 28 7.80 -6.22 -4.89
N THR A 29 7.01 -6.88 -4.04
CA THR A 29 6.60 -6.28 -2.76
C THR A 29 7.79 -6.05 -1.85
N GLU A 30 8.73 -6.99 -1.78
CA GLU A 30 9.99 -6.85 -1.04
C GLU A 30 10.83 -5.68 -1.58
N ALA A 31 10.95 -5.55 -2.91
CA ALA A 31 11.66 -4.43 -3.54
C ALA A 31 11.01 -3.08 -3.20
N VAL A 32 9.68 -2.98 -3.28
CA VAL A 32 8.95 -1.74 -2.97
C VAL A 32 9.04 -1.39 -1.49
N LEU A 33 8.93 -2.36 -0.58
CA LEU A 33 9.09 -2.13 0.85
C LEU A 33 10.52 -1.69 1.19
N SER A 34 11.54 -2.28 0.57
CA SER A 34 12.94 -1.85 0.76
C SER A 34 13.15 -0.42 0.27
N ARG A 35 12.57 -0.05 -0.88
CA ARG A 35 12.61 1.34 -1.38
C ARG A 35 11.88 2.31 -0.44
N MET A 36 10.74 1.89 0.11
CA MET A 36 9.97 2.67 1.08
C MET A 36 10.80 2.90 2.36
N GLU A 37 11.46 1.88 2.89
CA GLU A 37 12.35 2.01 4.05
C GLU A 37 13.52 2.99 3.81
N GLN A 38 14.07 2.99 2.59
CA GLN A 38 15.17 3.87 2.21
C GLN A 38 14.77 5.35 2.05
N HIS A 39 13.58 5.63 1.52
CA HIS A 39 13.21 6.98 1.10
C HIS A 39 12.10 7.64 1.93
N ASP A 40 11.20 6.87 2.54
CA ASP A 40 10.09 7.42 3.31
C ASP A 40 10.51 8.21 4.57
N PRO A 41 11.68 7.95 5.21
CA PRO A 41 12.17 8.81 6.27
C PRO A 41 12.36 10.29 5.85
N ASP A 42 12.70 10.54 4.58
CA ASP A 42 12.86 11.88 4.02
C ASP A 42 11.57 12.40 3.36
N ILE A 43 10.85 11.53 2.66
CA ILE A 43 9.62 11.90 1.93
C ILE A 43 8.42 12.05 2.86
N LYS A 44 8.31 11.25 3.93
CA LYS A 44 7.18 11.24 4.87
C LYS A 44 5.82 10.97 4.19
N ALA A 45 5.78 10.04 3.23
CA ALA A 45 4.58 9.69 2.48
C ALA A 45 3.64 8.76 3.24
N PHE A 46 4.11 7.94 4.18
CA PHE A 46 3.27 6.99 4.92
C PHE A 46 3.14 7.35 6.40
N ILE A 47 1.89 7.37 6.90
CA ILE A 47 1.59 7.56 8.33
C ILE A 47 1.40 6.21 9.05
N THR A 48 0.94 5.18 8.34
CA THR A 48 0.81 3.82 8.86
C THR A 48 1.30 2.82 7.81
N PRO A 49 2.61 2.51 7.77
CA PRO A 49 3.13 1.41 6.95
C PRO A 49 2.53 0.06 7.36
N THR A 50 2.37 -0.86 6.41
CA THR A 50 1.83 -2.21 6.67
C THR A 50 2.68 -3.33 6.05
N PRO A 51 4.00 -3.39 6.32
CA PRO A 51 4.91 -4.33 5.65
C PRO A 51 4.55 -5.80 5.88
N GLU A 52 4.16 -6.20 7.10
CA GLU A 52 3.81 -7.60 7.38
C GLU A 52 2.52 -8.01 6.66
N LEU A 53 1.55 -7.10 6.56
CA LEU A 53 0.33 -7.33 5.79
C LEU A 53 0.64 -7.42 4.30
N ALA A 54 1.46 -6.50 3.77
CA ALA A 54 1.85 -6.47 2.37
C ALA A 54 2.53 -7.80 1.97
N LEU A 55 3.50 -8.27 2.76
CA LEU A 55 4.18 -9.54 2.50
C LEU A 55 3.22 -10.74 2.55
N ARG A 56 2.26 -10.77 3.49
CA ARG A 56 1.24 -11.83 3.53
C ARG A 56 0.34 -11.81 2.29
N GLN A 57 -0.11 -10.64 1.87
CA GLN A 57 -0.93 -10.48 0.67
C GLN A 57 -0.17 -10.87 -0.59
N ALA A 58 1.11 -10.51 -0.69
CA ALA A 58 1.97 -10.86 -1.81
C ALA A 58 2.19 -12.37 -1.93
N ARG A 59 2.45 -13.07 -0.82
CA ARG A 59 2.53 -14.55 -0.79
C ARG A 59 1.21 -15.21 -1.22
N SER A 60 0.07 -14.66 -0.78
CA SER A 60 -1.24 -15.14 -1.21
C SER A 60 -1.45 -14.96 -2.71
N ALA A 61 -1.01 -13.82 -3.26
CA ALA A 61 -1.11 -13.54 -4.69
C ALA A 61 -0.20 -14.45 -5.53
N GLU A 62 1.04 -14.67 -5.08
CA GLU A 62 1.98 -15.62 -5.71
C GLU A 62 1.36 -17.02 -5.80
N ALA A 63 0.75 -17.51 -4.71
CA ALA A 63 0.04 -18.77 -4.71
C ALA A 63 -1.18 -18.77 -5.66
N ALA A 64 -1.92 -17.66 -5.76
CA ALA A 64 -3.06 -17.54 -6.67
C ALA A 64 -2.63 -17.59 -8.14
N TYR A 65 -1.51 -16.97 -8.51
CA TYR A 65 -0.93 -17.09 -9.86
C TYR A 65 -0.47 -18.52 -10.17
N ALA A 66 0.09 -19.24 -9.20
CA ALA A 66 0.47 -20.64 -9.37
C ALA A 66 -0.74 -21.56 -9.63
N ARG A 67 -1.90 -21.22 -9.05
CA ARG A 67 -3.16 -21.98 -9.18
C ARG A 67 -4.09 -21.48 -10.30
N GLU A 68 -3.71 -20.45 -11.04
CA GLU A 68 -4.55 -19.80 -12.05
C GLU A 68 -5.85 -19.18 -11.46
N GLU A 69 -5.81 -18.79 -10.19
CA GLU A 69 -6.92 -18.19 -9.42
C GLU A 69 -6.72 -16.67 -9.20
N ALA A 70 -5.79 -16.06 -9.94
CA ALA A 70 -5.42 -14.66 -9.75
C ALA A 70 -6.59 -13.70 -10.06
N LEU A 71 -6.88 -12.82 -9.10
CA LEU A 71 -7.89 -11.77 -9.16
C LEU A 71 -7.38 -10.54 -9.97
N PRO A 72 -8.23 -9.55 -10.30
CA PRO A 72 -7.85 -8.41 -11.14
C PRO A 72 -6.63 -7.60 -10.65
N LEU A 73 -6.40 -7.52 -9.34
CA LEU A 73 -5.27 -6.80 -8.74
C LEU A 73 -4.36 -7.70 -7.90
N SER A 74 -4.43 -9.03 -8.08
CA SER A 74 -3.57 -9.97 -7.34
C SER A 74 -2.10 -9.54 -7.41
N GLY A 75 -1.51 -9.25 -6.26
CA GLY A 75 -0.09 -8.95 -6.15
C GLY A 75 0.31 -7.53 -6.57
N ILE A 76 -0.63 -6.67 -6.95
CA ILE A 76 -0.36 -5.28 -7.33
C ILE A 76 -0.17 -4.44 -6.06
N PRO A 77 1.02 -3.84 -5.84
CA PRO A 77 1.26 -2.95 -4.70
C PRO A 77 0.47 -1.66 -4.84
N LEU A 78 -0.15 -1.20 -3.75
CA LEU A 78 -0.82 0.10 -3.67
C LEU A 78 -0.73 0.70 -2.27
N SER A 79 -1.05 1.98 -2.19
CA SER A 79 -1.24 2.71 -0.94
C SER A 79 -2.68 3.23 -0.84
N LEU A 80 -3.20 3.38 0.37
CA LEU A 80 -4.51 4.00 0.60
C LEU A 80 -4.38 5.28 1.40
N LYS A 81 -5.12 6.33 1.04
CA LYS A 81 -5.11 7.57 1.82
C LYS A 81 -5.63 7.32 3.23
N ASP A 82 -5.00 7.91 4.25
CA ASP A 82 -5.37 7.71 5.67
C ASP A 82 -6.75 8.29 6.06
N LEU A 83 -7.53 8.77 5.09
CA LEU A 83 -8.95 9.10 5.25
C LEU A 83 -9.87 7.88 5.10
N THR A 84 -9.38 6.82 4.48
CA THR A 84 -10.14 5.62 4.16
C THR A 84 -10.12 4.66 5.35
N ALA A 85 -11.27 4.38 5.95
CA ALA A 85 -11.37 3.35 6.98
C ALA A 85 -10.97 1.98 6.40
N SER A 86 -10.10 1.27 7.12
CA SER A 86 -9.62 -0.06 6.75
C SER A 86 -9.61 -0.92 8.01
N ARG A 87 -10.34 -2.03 7.98
CA ARG A 87 -10.56 -2.91 9.13
C ARG A 87 -9.22 -3.39 9.67
N GLY A 88 -9.00 -3.20 10.97
CA GLY A 88 -7.80 -3.66 11.65
C GLY A 88 -6.52 -2.89 11.33
N ILE A 89 -6.61 -1.80 10.55
CA ILE A 89 -5.45 -0.94 10.20
C ILE A 89 -5.68 0.46 10.76
N ARG A 90 -4.75 0.93 11.59
CA ARG A 90 -4.81 2.26 12.20
C ARG A 90 -5.04 3.33 11.14
N THR A 91 -6.10 4.10 11.32
CA THR A 91 -6.56 5.14 10.40
C THR A 91 -6.75 6.43 11.19
N THR A 92 -5.93 7.44 10.94
CA THR A 92 -5.91 8.65 11.79
C THR A 92 -6.61 9.85 11.18
N ARG A 93 -6.88 9.79 9.88
CA ARG A 93 -7.37 10.94 9.10
C ARG A 93 -6.50 12.18 9.26
N GLY A 94 -5.21 12.01 9.54
CA GLY A 94 -4.29 13.11 9.85
C GLY A 94 -4.71 13.94 11.08
N SER A 95 -5.49 13.39 12.02
CA SER A 95 -6.04 14.14 13.15
C SER A 95 -5.74 13.47 14.49
N LEU A 96 -5.41 14.28 15.50
CA LEU A 96 -5.25 13.81 16.88
C LEU A 96 -6.53 13.14 17.43
N LEU A 97 -7.70 13.50 16.89
CA LEU A 97 -8.97 12.88 17.31
C LEU A 97 -9.04 11.38 17.01
N TYR A 98 -8.29 10.90 16.01
CA TYR A 98 -8.28 9.51 15.56
C TYR A 98 -6.89 8.88 15.62
N GLU A 99 -5.95 9.48 16.37
CA GLU A 99 -4.54 9.05 16.46
C GLU A 99 -4.37 7.52 16.63
N ASN A 100 -5.23 6.94 17.48
CA ASN A 100 -5.23 5.53 17.85
C ASN A 100 -6.45 4.76 17.33
N TRP A 101 -7.21 5.33 16.38
CA TRP A 101 -8.40 4.67 15.85
C TRP A 101 -8.03 3.52 14.93
N ILE A 102 -8.48 2.32 15.30
CA ILE A 102 -8.41 1.10 14.48
C ILE A 102 -9.85 0.74 14.11
N PRO A 103 -10.29 0.97 12.87
CA PRO A 103 -11.64 0.65 12.43
C PRO A 103 -11.92 -0.85 12.54
N ASP A 104 -13.15 -1.20 12.89
CA ASP A 104 -13.70 -2.57 12.84
C ASP A 104 -14.48 -2.82 11.53
N PHE A 105 -14.38 -1.91 10.56
CA PHE A 105 -15.00 -1.99 9.24
C PHE A 105 -14.10 -1.43 8.15
N ASP A 106 -14.39 -1.82 6.91
CA ASP A 106 -13.78 -1.29 5.70
C ASP A 106 -14.69 -0.27 5.04
N ALA A 107 -14.12 0.84 4.58
CA ALA A 107 -14.79 1.68 3.59
C ALA A 107 -14.96 0.89 2.28
N PRO A 108 -16.00 1.16 1.45
CA PRO A 108 -16.27 0.37 0.25
C PRO A 108 -15.09 0.23 -0.72
N ILE A 109 -14.24 1.26 -0.85
CA ILE A 109 -13.05 1.19 -1.69
C ILE A 109 -11.97 0.26 -1.11
N ALA A 110 -11.77 0.26 0.22
CA ALA A 110 -10.80 -0.62 0.86
C ALA A 110 -11.23 -2.09 0.71
N ALA A 111 -12.51 -2.38 0.93
CA ALA A 111 -13.08 -3.71 0.74
C ALA A 111 -12.88 -4.20 -0.71
N ARG A 112 -13.23 -3.39 -1.72
CA ARG A 112 -13.09 -3.74 -3.13
C ARG A 112 -11.65 -4.00 -3.56
N LEU A 113 -10.69 -3.22 -3.04
CA LEU A 113 -9.27 -3.43 -3.35
C LEU A 113 -8.74 -4.74 -2.73
N GLN A 114 -9.16 -5.04 -1.50
CA GLN A 114 -8.85 -6.30 -0.85
C GLN A 114 -9.46 -7.49 -1.60
N GLU A 115 -10.75 -7.39 -1.97
CA GLU A 115 -11.48 -8.40 -2.76
C GLU A 115 -10.88 -8.59 -4.16
N ALA A 116 -10.17 -7.58 -4.70
CA ALA A 116 -9.46 -7.69 -5.97
C ALA A 116 -8.05 -8.30 -5.83
N GLY A 117 -7.59 -8.60 -4.61
CA GLY A 117 -6.29 -9.22 -4.33
C GLY A 117 -5.10 -8.26 -4.25
N ALA A 118 -5.35 -6.95 -4.10
CA ALA A 118 -4.28 -5.96 -4.04
C ALA A 118 -3.39 -6.11 -2.78
N VAL A 119 -2.15 -5.64 -2.90
CA VAL A 119 -1.17 -5.61 -1.81
C VAL A 119 -1.09 -4.20 -1.23
N LEU A 120 -1.53 -4.02 0.01
CA LEU A 120 -1.54 -2.73 0.69
C LEU A 120 -0.20 -2.49 1.38
N LEU A 121 0.56 -1.51 0.88
CA LEU A 121 1.85 -1.08 1.43
C LEU A 121 1.69 -0.26 2.72
N GLY A 122 0.59 0.50 2.82
CA GLY A 122 0.28 1.30 3.99
C GLY A 122 -0.73 2.41 3.74
N LYS A 123 -0.97 3.19 4.79
CA LYS A 123 -1.81 4.38 4.78
C LYS A 123 -0.94 5.62 4.54
N THR A 124 -1.26 6.39 3.50
CA THR A 124 -0.49 7.59 3.15
C THR A 124 -0.81 8.74 4.10
N ASN A 125 0.18 9.58 4.37
CA ASN A 125 0.01 10.83 5.06
C ASN A 125 -1.04 11.70 4.37
N THR A 126 -1.72 12.54 5.14
CA THR A 126 -2.86 13.35 4.71
C THR A 126 -2.92 14.60 5.56
N PRO A 127 -3.43 15.73 5.03
CA PRO A 127 -3.78 16.82 5.92
C PRO A 127 -4.92 16.37 6.83
N GLU A 128 -5.01 16.99 8.00
CA GLU A 128 -6.10 16.75 8.94
C GLU A 128 -7.43 16.74 8.20
N MET A 129 -8.22 15.67 8.34
CA MET A 129 -9.52 15.44 7.70
C MET A 129 -9.59 15.64 6.17
N GLY A 130 -8.46 15.75 5.47
CA GLY A 130 -8.45 16.03 4.04
C GLY A 130 -8.83 17.47 3.67
N TRP A 131 -8.81 18.43 4.61
CA TRP A 131 -9.39 19.76 4.37
C TRP A 131 -8.46 20.75 3.63
N LYS A 132 -7.20 20.40 3.38
CA LYS A 132 -6.20 21.26 2.71
C LYS A 132 -5.58 20.60 1.48
N GLY A 133 -4.93 21.43 0.66
CA GLY A 133 -4.15 21.01 -0.51
C GLY A 133 -2.69 20.63 -0.22
N ASP A 134 -2.30 20.52 1.04
CA ASP A 134 -1.00 20.00 1.48
C ASP A 134 -1.17 18.67 2.22
N SER A 135 -0.12 18.15 2.85
CA SER A 135 -0.13 16.94 3.69
C SER A 135 0.13 17.24 5.18
N SER A 136 -0.02 18.50 5.60
CA SER A 136 0.35 18.92 6.95
C SER A 136 -0.68 18.48 8.00
N ASN A 137 -0.19 17.89 9.08
CA ASN A 137 -0.99 17.54 10.26
C ASN A 137 -0.15 17.63 11.55
N ARG A 138 -0.77 17.26 12.68
CA ARG A 138 -0.15 17.32 14.01
C ARG A 138 0.40 15.97 14.50
N LEU A 139 0.32 14.92 13.68
CA LEU A 139 0.76 13.56 14.01
C LEU A 139 2.20 13.27 13.53
N MET A 140 2.58 13.84 12.39
CA MET A 140 3.91 13.68 11.81
C MET A 140 4.26 14.87 10.91
N ASP A 141 5.52 14.94 10.48
CA ASP A 141 5.97 15.97 9.54
C ASP A 141 5.23 15.89 8.19
N PRO A 142 5.05 17.03 7.49
CA PRO A 142 4.45 17.05 6.15
C PRO A 142 5.26 16.25 5.13
N THR A 143 4.55 15.59 4.21
CA THR A 143 5.16 14.92 3.04
C THR A 143 5.90 15.91 2.15
N GLN A 144 7.13 15.55 1.74
CA GLN A 144 7.96 16.31 0.81
C GLN A 144 7.71 15.89 -0.63
N ASN A 145 8.01 16.80 -1.57
CA ASN A 145 7.92 16.51 -3.01
C ASN A 145 9.18 15.73 -3.47
N PRO A 146 9.06 14.53 -4.07
CA PRO A 146 10.20 13.73 -4.54
C PRO A 146 11.06 14.37 -5.63
#